data_AF-A0A945U356-F1
#
_entry.id   AF-A0A945U356-F1
#
_cell.length_a   1.000
_cell.length_b   1.000
_cell.length_c   1.000
_cell.angle_alpha   90.00
_cell.angle_beta   90.00
_cell.angle_gamma   90.00
#
_symmetry.space_group_name_H-M   'P 1'
#
loop_
_entity.id
_entity.type
_entity.pdbx_description
1 polymer ?
#
loop_
_entity_poly.entity_id
_entity_poly.type
_entity_poly.pdbx_seq_one_letter_code
_entity_poly.pdbx_strand_id
1 'polypeptide(L)'
;MSEPYFDEMIPSDRDWLRSIVMVLVVVVVLLLGGLLLVQRSNDSDGAGSAGLQSTSEQDVSEEAVSTTAPPTTTAPTTTTTVDPVVGSEVAFLCDPYEWTQPGLSETQLEAVRELQEFLEIEADGFYGLGTRKAHLAALGAAGFPTDCAPTCDLVISADLCGVTAGMAMDEAMERLIGGFGEPTQDLNGEWVGCDGEQQTAAWGPVEVEMTRSGPDDAEPVFGGWWLTNTWTDDGWAVPFPAPVLFPEANHLVGAHQDREPSGTAISWGNYVTETADQLEELVGVPMQQDELFGGLVLYTDKYEIRHHSDTGWWGWGVESLLCPGSD
;
A
#
# COMPACT_ATOMS: atom_id res chain seq x y z
N MET A 1 -46.64 -35.03 43.72
CA MET A 1 -47.42 -34.23 42.75
C MET A 1 -46.45 -33.31 42.06
N SER A 2 -46.37 -33.13 40.75
CA SER A 2 -46.77 -33.86 39.55
C SER A 2 -46.11 -33.05 38.42
N GLU A 3 -45.36 -33.69 37.52
CA GLU A 3 -44.99 -33.16 36.20
C GLU A 3 -46.22 -33.16 35.25
N PRO A 4 -46.10 -32.81 33.95
CA PRO A 4 -45.51 -31.63 33.29
C PRO A 4 -46.50 -31.05 32.22
N TYR A 5 -46.14 -29.99 31.49
CA TYR A 5 -46.64 -29.82 30.11
C TYR A 5 -45.70 -28.98 29.21
N PHE A 6 -45.58 -29.47 27.98
CA PHE A 6 -44.75 -29.09 26.84
C PHE A 6 -45.48 -28.10 25.90
N ASP A 7 -44.78 -27.73 24.82
CA ASP A 7 -45.20 -26.97 23.63
C ASP A 7 -45.21 -25.44 23.76
N GLU A 8 -44.63 -24.67 22.82
CA GLU A 8 -44.67 -24.90 21.37
C GLU A 8 -43.43 -24.35 20.64
N MET A 9 -43.08 -25.08 19.58
CA MET A 9 -41.97 -24.93 18.66
C MET A 9 -42.30 -23.88 17.58
N ILE A 10 -41.56 -22.76 17.52
CA ILE A 10 -41.53 -21.88 16.35
C ILE A 10 -40.19 -22.08 15.63
N PRO A 11 -40.17 -22.67 14.42
CA PRO A 11 -38.93 -22.76 13.63
C PRO A 11 -38.49 -21.35 13.18
N SER A 12 -37.29 -20.96 13.58
CA SER A 12 -36.68 -19.68 13.23
C SER A 12 -36.32 -19.64 11.74
N ASP A 13 -36.75 -18.59 11.05
CA ASP A 13 -36.65 -18.25 9.61
C ASP A 13 -35.29 -18.45 8.90
N ARG A 14 -34.24 -18.89 9.60
CA ARG A 14 -32.87 -19.00 9.06
C ARG A 14 -32.66 -20.17 8.09
N ASP A 15 -33.45 -21.23 8.17
CA ASP A 15 -33.26 -22.41 7.29
C ASP A 15 -34.02 -22.29 5.96
N TRP A 16 -35.07 -21.47 5.91
CA TRP A 16 -35.78 -21.12 4.68
C TRP A 16 -34.96 -20.18 3.79
N LEU A 17 -34.32 -19.17 4.39
CA LEU A 17 -33.44 -18.24 3.69
C LEU A 17 -32.24 -18.94 3.06
N ARG A 18 -31.64 -19.92 3.76
CA ARG A 18 -30.53 -20.73 3.23
C ARG A 18 -30.93 -21.55 2.00
N SER A 19 -32.16 -22.06 1.99
CA SER A 19 -32.70 -22.81 0.85
C SER A 19 -32.96 -21.91 -0.36
N ILE A 20 -33.41 -20.66 -0.15
CA ILE A 20 -33.56 -19.66 -1.22
C ILE A 20 -32.22 -19.24 -1.80
N VAL A 21 -31.24 -18.95 -0.94
CA VAL A 21 -29.91 -18.53 -1.36
C VAL A 21 -29.23 -19.61 -2.20
N MET A 22 -29.33 -20.90 -1.82
CA MET A 22 -28.76 -21.99 -2.64
C MET A 22 -29.43 -22.11 -4.01
N VAL A 23 -30.75 -21.94 -4.12
CA VAL A 23 -31.44 -21.99 -5.43
C VAL A 23 -31.01 -20.82 -6.31
N LEU A 24 -30.86 -19.62 -5.74
CA LEU A 24 -30.36 -18.44 -6.45
C LEU A 24 -28.93 -18.64 -6.97
N VAL A 25 -28.04 -19.18 -6.15
CA VAL A 25 -26.66 -19.49 -6.55
C VAL A 25 -26.61 -20.49 -7.71
N VAL A 26 -27.43 -21.55 -7.68
CA VAL A 26 -27.48 -22.54 -8.77
C VAL A 26 -27.99 -21.92 -10.08
N VAL A 27 -28.98 -21.03 -10.03
CA VAL A 27 -29.49 -20.32 -11.21
C VAL A 27 -28.44 -19.38 -11.79
N VAL A 28 -27.70 -18.64 -10.94
CA VAL A 28 -26.60 -17.76 -11.38
C VAL A 28 -25.48 -18.55 -12.02
N VAL A 29 -25.08 -19.70 -11.45
CA VAL A 29 -24.05 -20.57 -12.03
C VAL A 29 -24.48 -21.14 -13.39
N LEU A 30 -25.76 -21.49 -13.56
CA LEU A 30 -26.28 -21.96 -14.85
C LEU A 30 -26.38 -20.84 -15.90
N LEU A 31 -26.67 -19.59 -15.50
CA LEU A 31 -26.67 -18.42 -16.39
C LEU A 31 -25.24 -18.04 -16.83
N LEU A 32 -24.27 -18.10 -15.92
CA LEU A 32 -22.85 -17.85 -16.22
C LEU A 32 -22.23 -18.95 -17.09
N GLY A 33 -22.60 -20.22 -16.85
CA GLY A 33 -22.15 -21.35 -17.68
C GLY A 33 -22.73 -21.33 -19.11
N GLY A 34 -23.94 -20.77 -19.30
CA GLY A 34 -24.56 -20.62 -20.61
C GLY A 34 -23.93 -19.53 -21.48
N LEU A 35 -23.30 -18.52 -20.88
CA LEU A 35 -22.68 -17.39 -21.61
C LEU A 35 -21.34 -17.78 -22.26
N LEU A 36 -20.64 -18.79 -21.73
CA LEU A 36 -19.32 -19.23 -22.23
C LEU A 36 -19.37 -20.22 -23.42
N LEU A 37 -20.55 -20.62 -23.89
CA LEU A 37 -20.69 -21.57 -25.01
C LEU A 37 -21.09 -20.93 -26.36
N VAL A 38 -21.19 -19.59 -26.45
CA VAL A 38 -21.73 -18.91 -27.64
C VAL A 38 -20.71 -18.11 -28.47
N GLN A 39 -19.43 -18.02 -28.08
CA GLN A 39 -18.42 -17.34 -28.90
C GLN A 39 -17.34 -18.26 -29.48
N ARG A 40 -17.76 -19.40 -30.02
CA ARG A 40 -17.01 -20.11 -31.06
C ARG A 40 -17.66 -19.83 -32.41
N SER A 41 -17.10 -18.92 -33.21
CA SER A 41 -16.83 -19.08 -34.67
C SER A 41 -16.55 -17.74 -35.35
N ASN A 42 -15.35 -17.58 -35.92
CA ASN A 42 -15.20 -17.36 -37.35
C ASN A 42 -13.74 -17.51 -37.80
N ASP A 43 -13.58 -18.34 -38.83
CA ASP A 43 -12.37 -18.69 -39.56
C ASP A 43 -11.79 -17.52 -40.39
N SER A 44 -10.49 -17.61 -40.76
CA SER A 44 -10.04 -17.79 -42.16
C SER A 44 -8.54 -17.51 -42.38
N ASP A 45 -7.81 -18.60 -42.69
CA ASP A 45 -6.87 -18.85 -43.79
C ASP A 45 -5.79 -17.83 -44.23
N GLY A 46 -4.55 -18.35 -44.37
CA GLY A 46 -3.51 -17.75 -45.22
C GLY A 46 -2.13 -18.39 -45.11
N ALA A 47 -1.90 -19.51 -45.81
CA ALA A 47 -0.66 -20.28 -45.85
C ALA A 47 0.35 -19.86 -46.94
N GLY A 48 1.62 -20.24 -46.76
CA GLY A 48 2.67 -20.36 -47.80
C GLY A 48 4.00 -19.71 -47.37
N SER A 49 5.03 -20.38 -46.86
CA SER A 49 5.82 -21.58 -47.24
C SER A 49 6.84 -21.39 -48.38
N ALA A 50 8.11 -21.66 -48.01
CA ALA A 50 9.28 -22.07 -48.80
C ALA A 50 9.90 -21.02 -49.74
N GLY A 51 11.23 -20.86 -49.84
CA GLY A 51 12.36 -21.65 -49.37
C GLY A 51 13.49 -21.62 -50.40
N LEU A 52 14.71 -21.96 -49.95
CA LEU A 52 15.90 -22.39 -50.72
C LEU A 52 16.72 -21.27 -51.42
N GLN A 53 18.03 -21.37 -51.62
CA GLN A 53 19.18 -22.08 -51.03
C GLN A 53 20.37 -21.72 -51.97
N SER A 54 21.59 -21.96 -51.50
CA SER A 54 22.82 -22.15 -52.30
C SER A 54 23.51 -20.93 -52.91
N THR A 55 24.82 -20.88 -53.14
CA THR A 55 26.04 -21.65 -52.76
C THR A 55 27.15 -21.09 -53.69
N SER A 56 28.42 -21.16 -53.27
CA SER A 56 29.66 -21.10 -54.09
C SER A 56 30.04 -19.73 -54.70
N GLU A 57 31.30 -19.36 -54.96
CA GLU A 57 32.66 -19.93 -54.94
C GLU A 57 33.60 -18.70 -55.16
N GLN A 58 34.70 -18.50 -54.43
CA GLN A 58 36.08 -18.91 -54.75
C GLN A 58 36.98 -17.77 -55.28
N ASP A 59 38.27 -17.86 -54.92
CA ASP A 59 39.48 -17.28 -55.54
C ASP A 59 39.89 -15.82 -55.26
N VAL A 60 41.16 -15.43 -55.04
CA VAL A 60 42.44 -16.03 -54.58
C VAL A 60 43.47 -14.88 -54.47
N SER A 61 44.53 -15.11 -53.67
CA SER A 61 45.86 -14.43 -53.61
C SER A 61 45.94 -13.01 -53.01
N GLU A 62 47.02 -12.57 -52.36
CA GLU A 62 48.26 -13.14 -51.79
C GLU A 62 49.06 -11.91 -51.32
N GLU A 63 49.47 -11.81 -50.05
CA GLU A 63 50.83 -11.40 -49.65
C GLU A 63 50.99 -11.25 -48.13
N ALA A 64 52.22 -11.50 -47.71
CA ALA A 64 52.69 -11.74 -46.35
C ALA A 64 52.66 -10.52 -45.43
N VAL A 65 52.59 -10.76 -44.11
CA VAL A 65 53.67 -10.46 -43.14
C VAL A 65 53.34 -11.15 -41.81
N SER A 66 54.31 -11.91 -41.31
CA SER A 66 54.30 -12.62 -40.03
C SER A 66 54.69 -11.67 -38.89
N THR A 67 53.88 -11.59 -37.82
CA THR A 67 54.34 -11.20 -36.48
C THR A 67 53.46 -11.88 -35.42
N THR A 68 54.07 -12.78 -34.67
CA THR A 68 53.45 -13.57 -33.58
C THR A 68 53.33 -12.76 -32.29
N ALA A 69 52.15 -12.75 -31.68
CA ALA A 69 51.91 -12.33 -30.29
C ALA A 69 50.95 -13.35 -29.59
N PRO A 70 51.06 -13.56 -28.27
CA PRO A 70 50.56 -14.75 -27.56
C PRO A 70 49.03 -14.83 -27.40
N PRO A 71 48.45 -16.02 -27.11
CA PRO A 71 47.01 -16.23 -27.12
C PRO A 71 46.33 -15.53 -25.94
N THR A 72 45.35 -14.69 -26.24
CA THR A 72 44.39 -14.19 -25.24
C THR A 72 43.14 -15.05 -25.34
N THR A 73 42.94 -15.94 -24.38
CA THR A 73 41.70 -16.69 -24.22
C THR A 73 40.58 -15.71 -23.89
N THR A 74 39.73 -15.40 -24.85
CA THR A 74 38.48 -14.66 -24.62
C THR A 74 37.43 -15.68 -24.24
N ALA A 75 36.91 -15.61 -23.01
CA ALA A 75 35.75 -16.39 -22.59
C ALA A 75 34.54 -16.01 -23.47
N PRO A 76 33.66 -16.97 -23.84
CA PRO A 76 32.47 -16.64 -24.59
C PRO A 76 31.61 -15.69 -23.77
N THR A 77 31.36 -14.49 -24.32
CA THR A 77 30.32 -13.59 -23.84
C THR A 77 28.98 -14.28 -24.09
N THR A 78 28.35 -14.76 -23.03
CA THR A 78 26.95 -15.21 -23.08
C THR A 78 26.10 -13.97 -23.34
N THR A 79 25.74 -13.71 -24.60
CA THR A 79 24.71 -12.74 -24.92
C THR A 79 23.38 -13.36 -24.53
N THR A 80 22.87 -12.99 -23.35
CA THR A 80 21.48 -13.26 -22.97
C THR A 80 20.59 -12.40 -23.87
N THR A 81 20.07 -12.99 -24.94
CA THR A 81 19.00 -12.38 -25.72
C THR A 81 17.73 -12.44 -24.87
N VAL A 82 17.33 -11.28 -24.33
CA VAL A 82 15.99 -11.13 -23.74
C VAL A 82 14.99 -11.17 -24.90
N ASP A 83 13.99 -12.05 -24.81
CA ASP A 83 12.93 -12.16 -25.80
C ASP A 83 12.22 -10.79 -25.93
N PRO A 84 12.04 -10.22 -27.14
CA PRO A 84 11.43 -8.91 -27.32
C PRO A 84 10.02 -8.80 -26.70
N VAL A 85 9.28 -9.91 -26.58
CA VAL A 85 7.97 -9.94 -25.90
C VAL A 85 8.12 -9.74 -24.39
N VAL A 86 9.12 -10.38 -23.79
CA VAL A 86 9.49 -10.17 -22.38
C VAL A 86 9.97 -8.73 -22.19
N GLY A 87 10.69 -8.17 -23.16
CA GLY A 87 11.11 -6.76 -23.14
C GLY A 87 9.94 -5.77 -23.16
N SER A 88 8.86 -6.06 -23.88
CA SER A 88 7.66 -5.21 -23.91
C SER A 88 6.79 -5.36 -22.66
N GLU A 89 6.69 -6.55 -22.08
CA GLU A 89 5.97 -6.77 -20.83
C GLU A 89 6.71 -6.13 -19.64
N VAL A 90 8.05 -6.21 -19.60
CA VAL A 90 8.86 -5.44 -18.64
C VAL A 90 8.61 -3.95 -18.81
N ALA A 91 8.65 -3.45 -20.05
CA ALA A 91 8.45 -2.03 -20.31
C ALA A 91 7.08 -1.56 -19.81
N PHE A 92 6.03 -2.35 -20.05
CA PHE A 92 4.68 -2.01 -19.62
C PHE A 92 4.47 -2.13 -18.10
N LEU A 93 4.93 -3.19 -17.44
CA LEU A 93 4.82 -3.32 -15.98
C LEU A 93 5.73 -2.32 -15.24
N CYS A 94 6.83 -1.90 -15.86
CA CYS A 94 7.73 -0.88 -15.30
C CYS A 94 7.52 0.51 -15.91
N ASP A 95 6.38 0.77 -16.55
CA ASP A 95 6.02 2.12 -16.95
C ASP A 95 5.91 3.02 -15.70
N PRO A 96 6.10 4.34 -15.84
CA PRO A 96 6.15 5.26 -14.72
C PRO A 96 4.72 5.58 -14.22
N TYR A 97 4.02 4.55 -13.77
CA TYR A 97 2.77 4.71 -13.05
C TYR A 97 3.03 5.57 -11.81
N GLU A 98 1.99 6.26 -11.34
CA GLU A 98 2.04 7.04 -10.12
C GLU A 98 0.95 6.54 -9.19
N TRP A 99 1.23 6.60 -7.89
CA TRP A 99 0.19 6.39 -6.90
C TRP A 99 -0.91 7.42 -7.08
N THR A 100 -2.19 7.02 -7.06
CA THR A 100 -3.26 7.97 -7.33
C THR A 100 -3.35 9.03 -6.24
N GLN A 101 -3.22 10.29 -6.64
CA GLN A 101 -3.23 11.47 -5.78
C GLN A 101 -3.95 12.64 -6.46
N PRO A 102 -4.46 13.64 -5.71
CA PRO A 102 -5.06 14.82 -6.31
C PRO A 102 -4.11 15.53 -7.28
N GLY A 103 -4.60 15.94 -8.45
CA GLY A 103 -3.82 16.69 -9.43
C GLY A 103 -3.13 15.85 -10.52
N LEU A 104 -3.27 14.52 -10.50
CA LEU A 104 -2.91 13.68 -11.64
C LEU A 104 -3.74 14.07 -12.88
N SER A 105 -3.09 14.02 -14.04
CA SER A 105 -3.73 14.24 -15.33
C SER A 105 -4.58 13.03 -15.75
N GLU A 106 -5.58 13.25 -16.61
CA GLU A 106 -6.40 12.15 -17.15
C GLU A 106 -5.54 11.09 -17.88
N THR A 107 -4.42 11.52 -18.50
CA THR A 107 -3.48 10.59 -19.14
C THR A 107 -2.80 9.66 -18.15
N GLN A 108 -2.46 10.13 -16.95
CA GLN A 108 -1.89 9.29 -15.89
C GLN A 108 -2.95 8.34 -15.33
N LEU A 109 -4.19 8.78 -15.15
CA LEU A 109 -5.30 7.93 -14.71
C LEU A 109 -5.62 6.84 -15.74
N GLU A 110 -5.58 7.17 -17.04
CA GLU A 110 -5.81 6.19 -18.11
C GLU A 110 -4.71 5.13 -18.17
N ALA A 111 -3.43 5.51 -18.00
CA ALA A 111 -2.35 4.54 -17.91
C ALA A 111 -2.57 3.53 -16.77
N VAL A 112 -3.09 3.99 -15.63
CA VAL A 112 -3.46 3.10 -14.51
C VAL A 112 -4.61 2.16 -14.90
N ARG A 113 -5.62 2.63 -15.64
CA ARG A 113 -6.71 1.75 -16.14
C ARG A 113 -6.17 0.65 -17.04
N GLU A 114 -5.28 1.00 -17.98
CA GLU A 114 -4.64 0.01 -18.87
C GLU A 114 -3.86 -1.05 -18.08
N LEU A 115 -3.13 -0.63 -17.03
CA LEU A 115 -2.46 -1.56 -16.12
C LEU A 115 -3.47 -2.45 -15.40
N GLN A 116 -4.55 -1.90 -14.86
CA GLN A 116 -5.57 -2.67 -14.14
C GLN A 116 -6.27 -3.69 -15.03
N GLU A 117 -6.55 -3.33 -16.29
CA GLU A 117 -7.05 -4.27 -17.30
C GLU A 117 -6.04 -5.40 -17.56
N PHE A 118 -4.74 -5.08 -17.68
CA PHE A 118 -3.68 -6.08 -17.81
C PHE A 118 -3.59 -7.01 -16.60
N LEU A 119 -3.82 -6.48 -15.40
CA LEU A 119 -3.82 -7.22 -14.14
C LEU A 119 -5.13 -8.01 -13.88
N GLU A 120 -6.10 -7.92 -14.80
CA GLU A 120 -7.42 -8.55 -14.70
C GLU A 120 -8.20 -8.16 -13.42
N ILE A 121 -8.04 -6.92 -12.97
CA ILE A 121 -8.81 -6.30 -11.87
C ILE A 121 -9.74 -5.20 -12.40
N GLU A 122 -10.55 -4.60 -11.52
CA GLU A 122 -11.41 -3.48 -11.91
C GLU A 122 -10.56 -2.27 -12.35
N ALA A 123 -10.86 -1.73 -13.53
CA ALA A 123 -10.13 -0.64 -14.17
C ALA A 123 -10.77 0.73 -13.86
N ASP A 124 -10.66 1.16 -12.62
CA ASP A 124 -11.19 2.45 -12.14
C ASP A 124 -10.22 3.64 -12.36
N GLY A 125 -8.96 3.36 -12.68
CA GLY A 125 -7.88 4.35 -12.84
C GLY A 125 -7.22 4.75 -11.52
N PHE A 126 -7.52 4.02 -10.44
CA PHE A 126 -7.00 4.25 -9.12
C PHE A 126 -5.85 3.26 -8.80
N TYR A 127 -4.63 3.79 -8.75
CA TYR A 127 -3.46 3.05 -8.33
C TYR A 127 -3.40 3.05 -6.79
N GLY A 128 -4.13 2.10 -6.18
CA GLY A 128 -4.13 1.80 -4.75
C GLY A 128 -3.40 0.50 -4.40
N LEU A 129 -3.53 0.02 -3.17
CA LEU A 129 -2.90 -1.22 -2.69
C LEU A 129 -3.49 -2.46 -3.37
N GLY A 130 -4.76 -2.45 -3.77
CA GLY A 130 -5.33 -3.51 -4.58
C GLY A 130 -4.58 -3.67 -5.91
N THR A 131 -4.47 -2.57 -6.64
CA THR A 131 -3.68 -2.45 -7.88
C THR A 131 -2.21 -2.80 -7.62
N ARG A 132 -1.59 -2.23 -6.58
CA ARG A 132 -0.19 -2.51 -6.23
C ARG A 132 0.05 -3.97 -5.87
N LYS A 133 -0.85 -4.62 -5.11
CA LYS A 133 -0.74 -6.03 -4.75
C LYS A 133 -0.81 -6.92 -5.99
N ALA A 134 -1.76 -6.66 -6.88
CA ALA A 134 -1.86 -7.36 -8.16
C ALA A 134 -0.62 -7.10 -9.03
N HIS A 135 -0.15 -5.86 -9.07
CA HIS A 135 1.04 -5.46 -9.81
C HIS A 135 2.31 -6.15 -9.28
N LEU A 136 2.53 -6.14 -7.97
CA LEU A 136 3.64 -6.85 -7.32
C LEU A 136 3.58 -8.37 -7.57
N ALA A 137 2.37 -8.96 -7.57
CA ALA A 137 2.19 -10.36 -7.91
C ALA A 137 2.54 -10.65 -9.38
N ALA A 138 2.15 -9.77 -10.30
CA ALA A 138 2.50 -9.86 -11.72
C ALA A 138 4.02 -9.71 -11.95
N LEU A 139 4.65 -8.70 -11.33
CA LEU A 139 6.11 -8.52 -11.34
C LEU A 139 6.82 -9.75 -10.78
N GLY A 140 6.36 -10.29 -9.65
CA GLY A 140 6.91 -11.51 -9.05
C GLY A 140 6.75 -12.75 -9.93
N ALA A 141 5.58 -12.93 -10.55
CA ALA A 141 5.31 -14.04 -11.46
C ALA A 141 6.16 -13.96 -12.75
N ALA A 142 6.43 -12.75 -13.21
CA ALA A 142 7.29 -12.48 -14.36
C ALA A 142 8.80 -12.48 -14.03
N GLY A 143 9.16 -12.53 -12.74
CA GLY A 143 10.55 -12.51 -12.29
C GLY A 143 11.21 -11.13 -12.40
N PHE A 144 10.42 -10.06 -12.35
CA PHE A 144 10.87 -8.67 -12.47
C PHE A 144 11.10 -8.00 -11.11
N PRO A 145 11.93 -6.94 -11.07
CA PRO A 145 12.07 -6.09 -9.90
C PRO A 145 10.73 -5.50 -9.45
N THR A 146 10.52 -5.42 -8.13
CA THR A 146 9.27 -4.93 -7.53
C THR A 146 9.27 -3.42 -7.27
N ASP A 147 10.41 -2.76 -7.44
CA ASP A 147 10.60 -1.31 -7.32
C ASP A 147 9.97 -0.53 -8.48
N CYS A 148 9.56 -1.22 -9.55
CA CYS A 148 8.73 -0.66 -10.62
C CYS A 148 7.31 -0.31 -10.20
N ALA A 149 6.77 -0.95 -9.15
CA ALA A 149 5.41 -0.70 -8.71
C ALA A 149 5.37 0.56 -7.82
N PRO A 150 4.54 1.57 -8.15
CA PRO A 150 4.36 2.74 -7.32
C PRO A 150 4.11 2.42 -5.85
N THR A 151 4.70 3.23 -4.98
CA THR A 151 4.46 3.25 -3.55
C THR A 151 3.64 4.49 -3.20
N CYS A 152 2.63 4.36 -2.32
CA CYS A 152 2.22 5.50 -1.51
C CYS A 152 3.39 5.72 -0.55
N ASP A 153 4.23 6.70 -0.83
CA ASP A 153 5.32 7.03 0.09
C ASP A 153 4.71 7.44 1.42
N LEU A 154 5.06 6.72 2.49
CA LEU A 154 4.63 7.05 3.84
C LEU A 154 5.51 8.15 4.38
N VAL A 155 5.25 9.37 3.91
CA VAL A 155 5.85 10.57 4.47
C VAL A 155 4.99 10.99 5.65
N ILE A 156 5.50 10.82 6.88
CA ILE A 156 4.68 10.98 8.09
C ILE A 156 3.93 12.32 8.09
N SER A 157 4.55 13.43 7.68
CA SER A 157 3.90 14.75 7.66
C SER A 157 3.03 15.07 6.45
N ALA A 158 2.81 14.12 5.54
CA ALA A 158 2.05 14.34 4.33
C ALA A 158 0.66 13.74 4.44
N ASP A 159 -0.21 14.14 3.52
CA ASP A 159 -1.54 13.57 3.39
C ASP A 159 -1.45 12.08 3.07
N LEU A 160 -2.12 11.26 3.88
CA LEU A 160 -2.11 9.82 3.70
C LEU A 160 -2.91 9.47 2.45
N CYS A 161 -2.20 9.23 1.35
CA CYS A 161 -2.77 8.93 0.04
C CYS A 161 -3.89 9.92 -0.38
N GLY A 162 -3.64 11.22 -0.17
CA GLY A 162 -4.54 12.31 -0.58
C GLY A 162 -5.72 12.57 0.37
N VAL A 163 -5.65 12.05 1.60
CA VAL A 163 -6.60 12.33 2.69
C VAL A 163 -6.00 13.34 3.66
N THR A 164 -6.76 14.40 3.93
CA THR A 164 -6.38 15.54 4.76
C THR A 164 -7.23 15.60 6.03
N ALA A 165 -6.66 16.10 7.13
CA ALA A 165 -7.42 16.37 8.37
C ALA A 165 -8.68 17.21 8.09
N GLY A 166 -9.81 16.82 8.69
CA GLY A 166 -11.12 17.46 8.50
C GLY A 166 -11.92 16.97 7.29
N MET A 167 -11.39 16.05 6.47
CA MET A 167 -12.17 15.40 5.41
C MET A 167 -13.30 14.57 6.02
N ALA A 168 -14.49 14.59 5.42
CA ALA A 168 -15.63 13.80 5.91
C ALA A 168 -15.27 12.31 5.97
N MET A 169 -15.66 11.62 7.03
CA MET A 169 -15.30 10.22 7.25
C MET A 169 -15.65 9.31 6.07
N ASP A 170 -16.85 9.44 5.48
CA ASP A 170 -17.27 8.61 4.35
C ASP A 170 -16.36 8.81 3.13
N GLU A 171 -16.02 10.06 2.80
CA GLU A 171 -15.11 10.39 1.71
C GLU A 171 -13.68 9.91 2.01
N ALA A 172 -13.20 10.12 3.24
CA ALA A 172 -11.89 9.68 3.69
C ALA A 172 -11.77 8.15 3.62
N MET A 173 -12.78 7.43 4.12
CA MET A 173 -12.81 5.96 4.08
C MET A 173 -12.92 5.42 2.66
N GLU A 174 -13.71 6.04 1.78
CA GLU A 174 -13.75 5.66 0.36
C GLU A 174 -12.36 5.78 -0.27
N ARG A 175 -11.65 6.89 -0.04
CA ARG A 175 -10.29 7.09 -0.56
C ARG A 175 -9.27 6.18 0.08
N LEU A 176 -9.34 5.95 1.39
CA LEU A 176 -8.43 5.04 2.11
C LEU A 176 -8.70 3.59 1.73
N ILE A 177 -9.94 3.19 1.47
CA ILE A 177 -10.26 1.83 1.01
C ILE A 177 -9.85 1.66 -0.46
N GLY A 178 -10.06 2.66 -1.32
CA GLY A 178 -9.47 2.67 -2.66
C GLY A 178 -7.92 2.59 -2.58
N GLY A 179 -7.35 3.38 -1.66
CA GLY A 179 -5.92 3.53 -1.36
C GLY A 179 -5.24 2.27 -0.82
N PHE A 180 -5.80 1.67 0.21
CA PHE A 180 -5.19 0.60 0.99
C PHE A 180 -5.91 -0.75 0.86
N GLY A 181 -7.06 -0.80 0.16
CA GLY A 181 -7.97 -1.94 0.17
C GLY A 181 -8.82 -1.97 1.44
N GLU A 182 -9.43 -3.12 1.73
CA GLU A 182 -10.17 -3.30 2.98
C GLU A 182 -9.24 -3.25 4.20
N PRO A 183 -9.66 -2.62 5.31
CA PRO A 183 -8.86 -2.58 6.52
C PRO A 183 -8.68 -3.97 7.12
N THR A 184 -7.52 -4.18 7.74
CA THR A 184 -7.23 -5.38 8.54
C THR A 184 -7.95 -5.37 9.89
N GLN A 185 -8.28 -4.19 10.39
CA GLN A 185 -9.16 -3.98 11.53
C GLN A 185 -10.16 -2.88 11.19
N ASP A 186 -11.44 -3.22 11.24
CA ASP A 186 -12.53 -2.27 11.10
C ASP A 186 -12.51 -1.23 12.22
N LEU A 187 -13.26 -0.15 11.99
CA LEU A 187 -13.46 0.92 12.95
C LEU A 187 -13.84 0.38 14.33
N ASN A 188 -12.91 0.52 15.27
CA ASN A 188 -13.07 0.12 16.66
C ASN A 188 -12.86 1.33 17.58
N GLY A 189 -13.63 1.38 18.67
CA GLY A 189 -13.76 2.56 19.54
C GLY A 189 -15.21 2.80 19.96
N GLU A 190 -15.44 3.59 21.01
CA GLU A 190 -16.78 3.92 21.50
C GLU A 190 -17.09 5.41 21.41
N TRP A 191 -18.21 5.70 20.72
CA TRP A 191 -19.23 6.75 20.88
C TRP A 191 -19.26 7.71 22.12
N VAL A 192 -18.21 8.11 22.87
CA VAL A 192 -18.38 8.77 24.20
C VAL A 192 -17.60 10.08 24.50
N GLY A 193 -18.33 11.19 24.62
CA GLY A 193 -18.09 12.27 25.60
C GLY A 193 -16.95 13.28 25.37
N CYS A 194 -16.81 14.24 26.31
CA CYS A 194 -16.16 15.56 26.17
C CYS A 194 -14.68 15.64 25.74
N ASP A 195 -13.99 14.52 25.50
CA ASP A 195 -12.57 14.50 25.16
C ASP A 195 -12.30 14.48 23.64
N GLY A 196 -13.35 14.51 22.80
CA GLY A 196 -13.19 14.39 21.36
C GLY A 196 -12.96 12.93 21.01
N GLU A 197 -13.91 12.38 20.30
CA GLU A 197 -14.07 10.95 20.25
C GLU A 197 -13.32 10.33 19.09
N GLN A 198 -12.68 9.17 19.30
CA GLN A 198 -11.80 8.55 18.31
C GLN A 198 -12.28 7.14 17.93
N GLN A 199 -12.52 6.92 16.65
CA GLN A 199 -12.56 5.58 16.07
C GLN A 199 -11.33 5.36 15.20
N THR A 200 -10.77 4.17 15.25
CA THR A 200 -9.58 3.84 14.46
C THR A 200 -9.84 2.69 13.51
N ALA A 201 -9.32 2.82 12.28
CA ALA A 201 -9.24 1.73 11.32
C ALA A 201 -7.77 1.47 11.00
N ALA A 202 -7.41 0.23 10.69
CA ALA A 202 -6.00 -0.12 10.48
C ALA A 202 -5.75 -1.03 9.29
N TRP A 203 -4.64 -0.77 8.58
CA TRP A 203 -4.06 -1.57 7.51
C TRP A 203 -2.65 -2.03 7.92
N GLY A 204 -2.57 -3.14 8.65
CA GLY A 204 -1.32 -3.60 9.23
C GLY A 204 -0.80 -2.55 10.23
N PRO A 205 0.38 -1.94 10.00
CA PRO A 205 0.92 -0.92 10.90
C PRO A 205 0.39 0.50 10.62
N VAL A 206 -0.43 0.72 9.58
CA VAL A 206 -1.03 2.05 9.32
C VAL A 206 -2.35 2.11 10.07
N GLU A 207 -2.46 3.03 11.01
CA GLU A 207 -3.66 3.30 11.79
C GLU A 207 -4.18 4.70 11.44
N VAL A 208 -5.45 4.80 11.10
CA VAL A 208 -6.10 6.08 10.84
C VAL A 208 -7.09 6.38 11.95
N GLU A 209 -7.20 7.66 12.28
CA GLU A 209 -8.07 8.14 13.35
C GLU A 209 -9.20 8.98 12.74
N MET A 210 -10.42 8.63 13.09
CA MET A 210 -11.62 9.40 12.82
C MET A 210 -12.06 10.09 14.09
N THR A 211 -12.27 11.40 14.01
CA THR A 211 -12.62 12.24 15.13
C THR A 211 -14.03 12.78 14.99
N ARG A 212 -14.75 12.88 16.11
CA ARG A 212 -16.01 13.62 16.19
C ARG A 212 -15.94 14.60 17.33
N SER A 213 -16.15 15.87 17.00
CA SER A 213 -16.21 16.96 17.98
C SER A 213 -17.56 17.66 17.87
N GLY A 214 -18.28 17.75 18.99
CA GLY A 214 -19.58 18.42 19.04
C GLY A 214 -20.70 17.54 19.60
N PRO A 215 -21.97 17.87 19.32
CA PRO A 215 -23.11 17.07 19.77
C PRO A 215 -23.11 15.67 19.15
N ASP A 216 -23.92 14.76 19.70
CA ASP A 216 -23.99 13.35 19.29
C ASP A 216 -24.40 13.13 17.80
N ASP A 217 -24.81 14.17 17.09
CA ASP A 217 -25.15 14.16 15.66
C ASP A 217 -24.10 14.82 14.76
N ALA A 218 -22.96 15.27 15.30
CA ALA A 218 -21.87 15.79 14.49
C ALA A 218 -21.30 14.71 13.55
N GLU A 219 -21.07 15.09 12.30
CA GLU A 219 -20.45 14.18 11.33
C GLU A 219 -18.97 13.96 11.69
N PRO A 220 -18.51 12.70 11.78
CA PRO A 220 -17.10 12.42 12.02
C PRO A 220 -16.25 12.80 10.81
N VAL A 221 -15.01 13.19 11.09
CA VAL A 221 -14.02 13.60 10.10
C VAL A 221 -12.70 12.86 10.32
N PHE A 222 -11.89 12.76 9.28
CA PHE A 222 -10.52 12.28 9.39
C PHE A 222 -9.71 13.18 10.32
N GLY A 223 -9.27 12.63 11.45
CA GLY A 223 -8.45 13.32 12.45
C GLY A 223 -6.97 13.25 12.08
N GLY A 224 -6.49 12.10 11.62
CA GLY A 224 -5.07 11.93 11.32
C GLY A 224 -4.71 10.48 11.12
N TRP A 225 -3.41 10.20 11.13
CA TRP A 225 -2.92 8.84 10.98
C TRP A 225 -1.57 8.64 11.68
N TRP A 226 -1.32 7.38 11.99
CA TRP A 226 -0.16 6.89 12.69
C TRP A 226 0.37 5.65 11.99
N LEU A 227 1.68 5.46 12.06
CA LEU A 227 2.29 4.15 11.98
C LEU A 227 2.41 3.61 13.39
N THR A 228 1.77 2.49 13.69
CA THR A 228 1.83 1.82 14.98
C THR A 228 2.40 0.42 14.78
N ASN A 229 3.51 0.11 15.44
CA ASN A 229 4.17 -1.18 15.29
C ASN A 229 5.00 -1.54 16.52
N THR A 230 5.37 -2.80 16.64
CA THR A 230 6.19 -3.29 17.75
C THR A 230 7.47 -3.90 17.21
N TRP A 231 8.60 -3.49 17.76
CA TRP A 231 9.87 -4.18 17.57
C TRP A 231 9.97 -5.37 18.53
N THR A 232 10.41 -6.51 18.01
CA THR A 232 10.60 -7.76 18.75
C THR A 232 11.99 -8.32 18.45
N ASP A 233 12.40 -9.39 19.14
CA ASP A 233 13.66 -10.08 18.86
C ASP A 233 13.78 -10.58 17.40
N ASP A 234 12.64 -10.81 16.73
CA ASP A 234 12.55 -11.23 15.33
C ASP A 234 12.44 -10.04 14.35
N GLY A 235 12.54 -8.80 14.85
CA GLY A 235 12.38 -7.55 14.12
C GLY A 235 10.97 -6.93 14.26
N TRP A 236 10.58 -6.09 13.29
CA TRP A 236 9.24 -5.49 13.25
C TRP A 236 8.15 -6.56 13.16
N ALA A 237 7.18 -6.52 14.09
CA ALA A 237 6.10 -7.49 14.19
C ALA A 237 5.25 -7.55 12.91
N VAL A 238 5.05 -6.41 12.25
CA VAL A 238 4.38 -6.31 10.94
C VAL A 238 5.27 -5.51 9.98
N PRO A 239 5.45 -5.94 8.71
CA PRO A 239 6.21 -5.14 7.76
C PRO A 239 5.47 -3.84 7.41
N PHE A 240 6.21 -2.75 7.24
CA PHE A 240 5.65 -1.50 6.72
C PHE A 240 5.25 -1.66 5.24
N PRO A 241 4.12 -1.08 4.80
CA PRO A 241 3.63 -1.26 3.43
C PRO A 241 4.48 -0.52 2.38
N ALA A 242 5.26 0.47 2.81
CA ALA A 242 6.20 1.26 2.00
C ALA A 242 7.34 1.79 2.88
N PRO A 243 8.44 2.31 2.28
CA PRO A 243 9.45 3.06 3.02
C PRO A 243 8.82 4.23 3.80
N VAL A 244 9.24 4.39 5.06
CA VAL A 244 8.79 5.46 5.95
C VAL A 244 9.82 6.57 5.93
N LEU A 245 9.37 7.80 5.66
CA LEU A 245 10.24 8.96 5.55
C LEU A 245 9.69 10.14 6.37
N PHE A 246 10.59 10.92 6.97
CA PHE A 246 10.29 11.97 7.94
C PHE A 246 10.84 13.33 7.49
N PRO A 247 9.99 14.33 7.18
CA PRO A 247 10.36 15.60 6.55
C PRO A 247 11.40 16.34 7.38
N GLU A 248 12.06 17.33 6.78
CA GLU A 248 12.70 18.35 7.60
C GLU A 248 11.66 18.98 8.54
N ALA A 249 11.97 19.03 9.83
CA ALA A 249 11.06 19.50 10.87
C ALA A 249 11.82 20.22 11.98
N ASN A 250 11.14 21.11 12.70
CA ASN A 250 11.68 21.79 13.87
C ASN A 250 11.33 21.00 15.12
N HIS A 251 12.34 20.68 15.92
CA HIS A 251 12.12 20.03 17.21
C HIS A 251 11.42 20.97 18.20
N LEU A 252 10.44 20.43 18.91
CA LEU A 252 9.65 21.13 19.93
C LEU A 252 9.95 20.57 21.33
N VAL A 253 10.02 21.46 22.32
CA VAL A 253 10.22 21.12 23.75
C VAL A 253 9.07 21.66 24.59
N GLY A 254 8.72 20.94 25.66
CA GLY A 254 7.67 21.35 26.59
C GLY A 254 6.47 20.40 26.63
N ALA A 255 5.53 20.68 27.54
CA ALA A 255 4.31 19.90 27.70
C ALA A 255 3.31 20.24 26.58
N HIS A 256 2.47 19.27 26.17
CA HIS A 256 1.49 19.35 25.07
C HIS A 256 1.11 20.76 24.55
N GLN A 257 0.47 21.60 25.37
CA GLN A 257 -0.05 22.92 24.97
C GLN A 257 0.99 24.05 25.03
N ASP A 258 2.11 23.85 25.73
CA ASP A 258 3.17 24.84 25.96
C ASP A 258 4.45 24.47 25.17
N ARG A 259 4.30 23.77 24.04
CA ARG A 259 5.42 23.34 23.19
C ARG A 259 6.03 24.54 22.46
N GLU A 260 7.34 24.68 22.55
CA GLU A 260 8.10 25.77 21.93
C GLU A 260 9.25 25.22 21.05
N PRO A 261 9.63 25.91 19.96
CA PRO A 261 10.75 25.51 19.13
C PRO A 261 12.07 25.49 19.92
N SER A 262 12.82 24.39 19.84
CA SER A 262 14.14 24.30 20.47
C SER A 262 15.23 25.02 19.68
N GLY A 263 14.95 25.40 18.43
CA GLY A 263 15.93 25.91 17.47
C GLY A 263 16.79 24.82 16.80
N THR A 264 16.50 23.55 17.07
CA THR A 264 17.15 22.40 16.41
C THR A 264 16.27 21.91 15.28
N ALA A 265 16.84 21.79 14.07
CA ALA A 265 16.16 21.19 12.94
C ALA A 265 16.55 19.71 12.82
N ILE A 266 15.55 18.86 12.59
CA ILE A 266 15.72 17.48 12.18
C ILE A 266 15.68 17.47 10.65
N SER A 267 16.65 16.80 10.02
CA SER A 267 16.74 16.76 8.56
C SER A 267 15.71 15.81 7.95
N TRP A 268 15.67 15.74 6.62
CA TRP A 268 14.92 14.70 5.91
C TRP A 268 15.61 13.35 6.10
N GLY A 269 14.85 12.27 6.34
CA GLY A 269 15.43 10.93 6.42
C GLY A 269 14.45 9.80 6.77
N ASN A 270 15.01 8.60 6.94
CA ASN A 270 14.31 7.46 7.55
C ASN A 270 14.87 7.28 8.96
N TYR A 271 14.01 7.48 9.95
CA TYR A 271 14.36 7.43 11.37
C TYR A 271 13.75 6.23 12.10
N VAL A 272 13.30 5.21 11.35
CA VAL A 272 12.79 3.98 11.96
C VAL A 272 13.95 3.18 12.55
N THR A 273 14.00 3.09 13.87
CA THR A 273 15.06 2.40 14.63
C THR A 273 14.48 1.40 15.62
N GLU A 274 15.33 0.53 16.16
CA GLU A 274 14.94 -0.46 17.16
C GLU A 274 14.77 0.18 18.54
N THR A 275 15.69 1.09 18.92
CA THR A 275 15.68 1.74 20.24
C THR A 275 15.59 3.26 20.14
N ALA A 276 15.15 3.87 21.25
CA ALA A 276 15.19 5.32 21.43
C ALA A 276 16.62 5.87 21.30
N ASP A 277 17.61 5.27 21.97
CA ASP A 277 19.01 5.74 21.90
C ASP A 277 19.53 5.83 20.45
N GLN A 278 19.17 4.86 19.60
CA GLN A 278 19.52 4.88 18.18
C GLN A 278 18.82 6.02 17.44
N LEU A 279 17.53 6.25 17.73
CA LEU A 279 16.78 7.37 17.17
C LEU A 279 17.44 8.70 17.57
N GLU A 280 17.74 8.88 18.86
CA GLU A 280 18.34 10.08 19.41
C GLU A 280 19.71 10.38 18.80
N GLU A 281 20.55 9.36 18.59
CA GLU A 281 21.82 9.49 17.88
C GLU A 281 21.62 9.94 16.43
N LEU A 282 20.62 9.37 15.75
CA LEU A 282 20.34 9.62 14.34
C LEU A 282 19.75 11.01 14.08
N VAL A 283 18.86 11.48 14.97
CA VAL A 283 18.23 12.82 14.86
C VAL A 283 19.01 13.90 15.61
N GLY A 284 19.94 13.53 16.50
CA GLY A 284 20.74 14.45 17.31
C GLY A 284 19.97 15.16 18.43
N VAL A 285 18.84 14.59 18.85
CA VAL A 285 17.92 15.18 19.83
C VAL A 285 17.42 14.10 20.79
N PRO A 286 17.47 14.32 22.12
CA PRO A 286 16.94 13.36 23.08
C PRO A 286 15.41 13.34 23.06
N MET A 287 14.83 12.17 23.23
CA MET A 287 13.39 12.02 23.47
C MET A 287 13.06 12.48 24.89
N GLN A 288 11.84 12.98 25.07
CA GLN A 288 11.32 13.47 26.35
C GLN A 288 10.45 12.38 26.99
N GLN A 289 10.42 12.32 28.32
CA GLN A 289 9.50 11.43 29.01
C GLN A 289 8.07 11.99 28.88
N ASP A 290 7.13 11.19 28.39
CA ASP A 290 5.70 11.52 28.43
C ASP A 290 5.17 11.17 29.84
N GLU A 291 4.71 12.19 30.58
CA GLU A 291 4.15 12.03 31.93
C GLU A 291 2.67 11.61 31.92
N LEU A 292 1.95 11.84 30.82
CA LEU A 292 0.51 11.56 30.69
C LEU A 292 0.25 10.12 30.24
N PHE A 293 0.95 9.67 29.20
CA PHE A 293 0.71 8.37 28.57
C PHE A 293 1.84 7.37 28.85
N GLY A 294 2.94 7.82 29.47
CA GLY A 294 4.13 7.02 29.68
C GLY A 294 4.95 6.86 28.39
N GLY A 295 6.17 6.32 28.52
CA GLY A 295 7.08 6.16 27.38
C GLY A 295 7.86 7.42 27.01
N LEU A 296 8.60 7.35 25.91
CA LEU A 296 9.42 8.42 25.38
C LEU A 296 8.75 9.04 24.16
N VAL A 297 8.84 10.36 24.03
CA VAL A 297 8.22 11.12 22.94
C VAL A 297 9.19 12.14 22.35
N LEU A 298 9.14 12.30 21.03
CA LEU A 298 9.82 13.35 20.29
C LEU A 298 8.76 14.15 19.52
N TYR A 299 8.67 15.44 19.84
CA TYR A 299 7.73 16.35 19.20
C TYR A 299 8.44 17.20 18.14
N THR A 300 7.76 17.37 17.01
CA THR A 300 8.16 18.34 15.99
C THR A 300 6.97 19.18 15.56
N ASP A 301 7.22 20.23 14.79
CA ASP A 301 6.18 21.04 14.16
C ASP A 301 5.40 20.33 13.04
N LYS A 302 5.77 19.10 12.68
CA LYS A 302 5.16 18.35 11.57
C LYS A 302 4.69 16.94 11.93
N TYR A 303 5.29 16.33 12.94
CA TYR A 303 5.04 14.95 13.33
C TYR A 303 5.49 14.68 14.76
N GLU A 304 5.03 13.56 15.28
CA GLU A 304 5.37 13.06 16.59
C GLU A 304 5.87 11.61 16.51
N ILE A 305 6.81 11.27 17.39
CA ILE A 305 7.31 9.91 17.56
C ILE A 305 7.17 9.50 19.02
N ARG A 306 6.50 8.39 19.29
CA ARG A 306 6.36 7.77 20.61
C ARG A 306 7.02 6.40 20.65
N HIS A 307 7.62 6.06 21.79
CA HIS A 307 8.25 4.76 22.02
C HIS A 307 8.02 4.28 23.46
N HIS A 308 7.61 3.02 23.60
CA HIS A 308 7.47 2.35 24.90
C HIS A 308 8.48 1.21 25.00
N SER A 309 9.57 1.44 25.73
CA SER A 309 10.68 0.49 25.87
C SER A 309 10.26 -0.87 26.43
N ASP A 310 9.26 -0.91 27.31
CA ASP A 310 8.84 -2.13 27.99
C ASP A 310 8.09 -3.09 27.05
N THR A 311 7.46 -2.56 26.01
CA THR A 311 6.67 -3.32 25.04
C THR A 311 7.34 -3.39 23.67
N GLY A 312 8.38 -2.58 23.42
CA GLY A 312 8.96 -2.38 22.10
C GLY A 312 8.02 -1.64 21.13
N TRP A 313 6.93 -1.06 21.63
CA TRP A 313 5.93 -0.38 20.80
C TRP A 313 6.42 0.99 20.35
N TRP A 314 6.10 1.32 19.12
CA TRP A 314 6.38 2.59 18.48
C TRP A 314 5.12 3.15 17.83
N GLY A 315 4.99 4.48 17.89
CA GLY A 315 4.01 5.27 17.17
C GLY A 315 4.69 6.42 16.44
N TRP A 316 4.47 6.56 15.14
CA TRP A 316 4.93 7.72 14.35
C TRP A 316 3.74 8.32 13.63
N GLY A 317 3.41 9.58 13.87
CA GLY A 317 2.17 10.09 13.30
C GLY A 317 2.10 11.60 13.22
N VAL A 318 1.00 12.03 12.62
CA VAL A 318 0.56 13.42 12.63
C VAL A 318 -0.59 13.48 13.61
N GLU A 319 -0.31 13.95 14.82
CA GLU A 319 -1.38 14.38 15.70
C GLU A 319 -1.99 15.63 15.04
N SER A 320 -3.24 15.54 14.55
CA SER A 320 -3.97 16.79 14.42
C SER A 320 -4.23 17.25 15.83
N LEU A 321 -3.66 18.40 16.19
CA LEU A 321 -4.07 19.15 17.37
C LEU A 321 -5.50 19.66 17.14
N LEU A 322 -6.48 18.75 17.02
CA LEU A 322 -7.90 19.05 17.07
C LEU A 322 -8.38 19.03 18.54
N CYS A 323 -7.64 19.76 19.37
CA CYS A 323 -8.26 20.60 20.38
C CYS A 323 -8.06 22.04 19.94
N PRO A 324 -8.88 22.60 19.02
CA PRO A 324 -8.98 24.04 18.97
C PRO A 324 -9.39 24.48 20.38
N GLY A 325 -8.59 25.38 20.96
CA GLY A 325 -8.88 26.00 22.23
C GLY A 325 -10.35 26.39 22.29
N SER A 326 -10.96 26.11 23.44
CA SER A 326 -12.24 26.70 23.81
C SER A 326 -12.06 28.21 23.93
N ASP A 327 -12.22 28.91 22.81
CA ASP A 327 -12.54 30.35 22.79
C ASP A 327 -14.06 30.55 22.71
#